data_AF-A0A520G5Q7-F1
#
_entry.id   AF-A0A520G5Q7-F1
#
_cell.length_a   1.000
_cell.length_b   1.000
_cell.length_c   1.000
_cell.angle_alpha   90.00
_cell.angle_beta   90.00
_cell.angle_gamma   90.00
#
_symmetry.space_group_name_H-M   'P 1'
#
loop_
_entity.id
_entity.type
_entity.pdbx_description
1 polymer ?
#
loop_
_entity_poly.entity_id
_entity_poly.type
_entity_poly.pdbx_seq_one_letter_code
_entity_poly.pdbx_strand_id
1 'polypeptide(L)'
;MPIRIASLTHRIAKNGAMLHQATMDRVHSLGADHEPSEAEQALAEERRLLKEERAKRQAQAQQPRAKAVDKLVRTHHPQAKEKPKEKKEPKEAKKAKAGKAHRPSRAEKHAAQAAALQAASRAPKKSAKT
;
A
#
# COMPACT_ATOMS: atom_id res chain seq x y z
N MET A 1 11.92 -25.15 4.16
CA MET A 1 11.49 -24.00 3.34
C MET A 1 10.20 -23.43 3.92
N PRO A 2 10.04 -22.10 4.07
CA PRO A 2 8.81 -21.53 4.59
C PRO A 2 7.66 -21.71 3.59
N ILE A 3 6.50 -22.18 4.07
CA ILE A 3 5.29 -22.32 3.28
C ILE A 3 4.79 -20.91 2.95
N ARG A 4 4.91 -20.49 1.69
CA ARG A 4 4.38 -19.21 1.23
C ARG A 4 2.86 -19.34 1.11
N ILE A 5 2.13 -18.97 2.16
CA ILE A 5 0.67 -18.86 2.10
C ILE A 5 0.34 -17.81 1.04
N ALA A 6 -0.46 -18.18 0.04
CA ALA A 6 -0.86 -17.29 -1.02
C ALA A 6 -1.51 -16.01 -0.45
N SER A 7 -1.10 -14.85 -0.98
CA SER A 7 -1.71 -13.57 -0.63
C SER A 7 -3.22 -13.60 -0.92
N LEU A 8 -4.00 -12.80 -0.18
CA LEU A 8 -5.46 -12.72 -0.38
C LEU A 8 -5.82 -12.37 -1.83
N THR A 9 -5.04 -11.48 -2.46
CA THR A 9 -5.22 -11.12 -3.87
C THR A 9 -4.97 -12.29 -4.81
N HIS A 10 -3.94 -13.10 -4.55
CA HIS A 10 -3.68 -14.31 -5.33
C HIS A 10 -4.79 -15.34 -5.18
N ARG A 11 -5.34 -15.53 -3.97
CA ARG A 11 -6.50 -16.41 -3.73
C ARG A 11 -7.73 -15.96 -4.52
N ILE A 12 -8.06 -14.66 -4.50
CA ILE A 12 -9.16 -14.10 -5.30
C ILE A 12 -8.95 -14.32 -6.81
N ALA A 13 -7.71 -14.14 -7.29
CA ALA A 13 -7.38 -14.34 -8.70
C ALA A 13 -7.52 -15.81 -9.11
N LYS A 14 -6.98 -16.73 -8.30
CA LYS A 14 -7.04 -18.17 -8.55
C LYS A 14 -8.49 -18.68 -8.57
N ASN A 15 -9.27 -18.34 -7.55
CA ASN A 15 -10.69 -18.70 -7.51
C ASN A 15 -11.45 -18.10 -8.70
N GLY A 16 -11.16 -16.85 -9.08
CA GLY A 16 -11.76 -16.23 -10.26
C GLY A 16 -11.44 -16.95 -11.57
N ALA A 17 -10.22 -17.44 -11.75
CA ALA A 17 -9.84 -18.24 -12.90
C ALA A 17 -10.56 -19.59 -12.93
N MET A 18 -10.65 -20.27 -11.78
CA MET A 18 -11.39 -21.54 -11.65
C MET A 18 -12.87 -21.36 -11.96
N LEU A 19 -13.50 -20.31 -11.42
CA LEU A 19 -14.90 -20.00 -11.70
C LEU A 19 -15.13 -19.74 -13.18
N HIS A 20 -14.26 -18.94 -13.81
CA HIS A 20 -14.36 -18.66 -15.24
C HIS A 20 -14.24 -19.93 -16.09
N GLN A 21 -13.27 -20.80 -15.76
CA GLN A 21 -13.10 -22.08 -16.44
C GLN A 21 -14.33 -22.96 -16.30
N ALA A 22 -14.85 -23.14 -15.09
CA ALA A 22 -16.05 -23.95 -14.85
C ALA A 22 -17.27 -23.41 -15.60
N THR A 23 -17.44 -22.07 -15.66
CA THR A 23 -18.51 -21.45 -16.45
C THR A 23 -18.32 -21.68 -17.95
N MET A 24 -17.09 -21.58 -18.47
CA MET A 24 -16.83 -21.87 -19.89
C MET A 24 -17.10 -23.34 -20.22
N ASP A 25 -16.67 -24.26 -19.37
CA ASP A 25 -16.90 -25.69 -19.54
C ASP A 25 -18.40 -26.02 -19.54
N ARG A 26 -19.17 -25.39 -18.65
CA ARG A 26 -20.64 -25.50 -18.64
C ARG A 26 -21.26 -24.95 -19.92
N VAL A 27 -20.90 -23.72 -20.31
CA VAL A 27 -21.44 -23.08 -21.52
C VAL A 27 -21.16 -23.91 -22.77
N HIS A 28 -19.96 -24.48 -22.87
CA HIS A 28 -19.57 -25.32 -24.01
C HIS A 28 -20.26 -26.69 -24.03
N SER A 29 -20.59 -27.27 -22.87
CA SER A 29 -21.17 -28.62 -22.77
C SER A 29 -22.69 -28.63 -22.74
N LEU A 30 -23.31 -27.71 -21.99
CA LEU A 30 -24.74 -27.69 -21.68
C LEU A 30 -25.46 -26.46 -22.25
N GLY A 31 -24.71 -25.49 -22.80
CA GLY A 31 -25.24 -24.23 -23.30
C GLY A 31 -25.33 -23.14 -22.23
N ALA A 32 -25.50 -21.89 -22.68
CA ALA A 32 -25.48 -20.71 -21.82
C ALA A 32 -26.66 -20.67 -20.82
N ASP A 33 -27.81 -21.21 -21.22
CA ASP A 33 -29.07 -21.16 -20.47
C ASP A 33 -29.14 -22.19 -19.33
N HIS A 34 -28.16 -23.10 -19.24
CA HIS A 34 -28.12 -24.08 -18.16
C HIS A 34 -27.75 -23.41 -16.83
N GLU A 35 -28.39 -23.80 -15.73
CA GLU A 35 -28.06 -23.26 -14.41
C GLU A 35 -26.63 -23.62 -13.96
N PRO A 36 -25.93 -22.74 -13.22
CA PRO A 36 -24.61 -23.03 -12.67
C PRO A 36 -24.66 -24.22 -11.71
N SER A 37 -23.67 -25.10 -11.83
CA SER A 37 -23.52 -26.24 -10.92
C SER A 37 -23.25 -25.79 -9.48
N GLU A 38 -23.50 -26.67 -8.50
CA GLU A 38 -23.18 -26.42 -7.08
C GLU A 38 -21.69 -26.04 -6.90
N ALA A 39 -20.79 -26.61 -7.70
CA ALA A 39 -19.37 -26.29 -7.68
C ALA A 39 -19.09 -24.85 -8.15
N GLU A 40 -19.76 -24.38 -9.22
CA GLU A 40 -19.68 -22.98 -9.66
C GLU A 40 -20.23 -22.03 -8.60
N GLN A 41 -21.34 -22.39 -7.97
CA GLN A 41 -21.96 -21.60 -6.90
C GLN A 41 -21.01 -21.49 -5.69
N ALA A 42 -20.43 -22.60 -5.24
CA ALA A 42 -19.45 -22.61 -4.15
C ALA A 42 -18.23 -21.72 -4.47
N LEU A 43 -17.72 -21.77 -5.70
CA LEU A 43 -16.62 -20.89 -6.13
C LEU A 43 -17.05 -19.41 -6.12
N ALA A 44 -18.27 -19.10 -6.55
CA ALA A 44 -18.81 -17.74 -6.54
C ALA A 44 -18.97 -17.20 -5.10
N GLU A 45 -19.48 -18.02 -4.18
CA GLU A 45 -19.60 -17.68 -2.76
C GLU A 45 -18.24 -17.47 -2.09
N GLU A 46 -17.28 -18.38 -2.31
CA GLU A 46 -15.91 -18.24 -1.81
C GLU A 46 -15.31 -16.92 -2.30
N ARG A 47 -15.50 -16.59 -3.58
CA ARG A 47 -15.02 -15.31 -4.14
C ARG A 47 -15.64 -14.11 -3.44
N ARG A 48 -16.93 -14.17 -3.10
CA ARG A 48 -17.64 -13.11 -2.38
C ARG A 48 -17.00 -12.89 -1.02
N LEU A 49 -16.81 -13.97 -0.26
CA LEU A 49 -16.19 -13.93 1.07
C LEU A 49 -14.76 -13.37 1.03
N LEU A 50 -13.95 -13.79 0.05
CA LEU A 50 -12.58 -13.27 -0.11
C LEU A 50 -12.56 -11.77 -0.45
N LYS A 51 -13.51 -11.29 -1.26
CA LYS A 51 -13.65 -9.86 -1.55
C LYS A 51 -14.12 -9.07 -0.33
N GLU A 52 -15.05 -9.60 0.44
CA GLU A 52 -15.48 -8.99 1.72
C GLU A 52 -14.30 -8.88 2.69
N GLU A 53 -13.47 -9.93 2.81
CA GLU A 53 -12.25 -9.87 3.62
C GLU A 53 -11.28 -8.78 3.12
N ARG A 54 -11.10 -8.67 1.81
CA ARG A 54 -10.26 -7.62 1.20
C ARG A 54 -10.80 -6.24 1.53
N ALA A 55 -12.11 -6.04 1.41
CA ALA A 55 -12.78 -4.78 1.73
C ALA A 55 -12.60 -4.41 3.21
N LYS A 56 -12.77 -5.38 4.13
CA LYS A 56 -12.53 -5.20 5.57
C LYS A 56 -11.09 -4.73 5.85
N ARG A 57 -10.09 -5.39 5.25
CA ARG A 57 -8.68 -5.00 5.39
C ARG A 57 -8.41 -3.60 4.84
N GLN A 58 -9.03 -3.26 3.71
CA GLN A 58 -8.89 -1.95 3.09
C GLN A 58 -9.55 -0.86 3.94
N ALA A 59 -10.75 -1.11 4.48
CA ALA A 59 -11.43 -0.20 5.39
C ALA A 59 -10.58 0.06 6.64
N GLN A 60 -10.04 -0.99 7.28
CA GLN A 60 -9.13 -0.85 8.43
C GLN A 60 -7.84 -0.09 8.09
N ALA A 61 -7.34 -0.20 6.86
CA ALA A 61 -6.15 0.53 6.42
C ALA A 61 -6.45 2.02 6.16
N GLN A 62 -7.69 2.36 5.79
CA GLN A 62 -8.14 3.74 5.60
C GLN A 62 -8.47 4.44 6.92
N GLN A 63 -8.78 3.68 7.98
CA GLN A 63 -9.00 4.28 9.30
C GLN A 63 -7.73 5.01 9.78
N PRO A 64 -7.87 6.21 10.37
CA PRO A 64 -6.73 6.95 10.90
C PRO A 64 -6.06 6.11 11.98
N ARG A 65 -4.82 5.70 11.70
CA ARG A 65 -4.02 4.94 12.67
C ARG A 65 -3.47 5.92 13.69
N ALA A 66 -3.60 5.58 14.98
CA ALA A 66 -2.93 6.30 16.06
C ALA A 66 -1.44 6.46 15.70
N LYS A 67 -0.98 7.71 15.69
CA LYS A 67 0.38 8.05 15.28
C LYS A 67 1.36 7.49 16.31
N ALA A 68 2.61 7.29 15.92
CA ALA A 68 3.64 6.81 16.84
C ALA A 68 3.77 7.71 18.09
N VAL A 69 3.47 9.01 17.96
CA VAL A 69 3.43 9.98 19.05
C VAL A 69 2.28 9.70 20.03
N ASP A 70 1.12 9.28 19.53
CA ASP A 70 -0.06 8.95 20.36
C ASP A 70 0.14 7.63 21.13
N LYS A 71 0.98 6.73 20.59
CA LYS A 71 1.37 5.46 21.22
C LYS A 71 2.60 5.57 22.11
N LEU A 72 3.31 6.70 22.05
CA LEU A 72 4.44 6.97 22.93
C LEU A 72 3.89 7.40 24.29
N VAL A 73 3.36 6.44 25.05
CA VAL A 73 3.18 6.62 26.48
C VAL A 73 4.57 6.94 27.02
N ARG A 74 4.72 8.17 27.47
CA ARG A 74 5.97 8.72 27.99
C ARG A 74 6.24 8.05 29.33
N THR A 75 6.78 6.83 29.29
CA THR A 75 7.11 6.01 30.46
C THR A 75 8.22 6.60 31.33
N HIS A 76 8.77 7.75 30.96
CA HIS A 76 9.70 8.51 31.77
C HIS A 76 9.25 9.96 31.93
N HIS A 77 8.46 10.20 32.97
CA HIS A 77 8.67 11.39 33.80
C HIS A 77 8.75 10.94 35.27
N PRO A 78 9.92 10.51 35.77
CA PRO A 78 10.17 10.69 37.18
C PRO A 78 10.07 12.21 37.43
N GLN A 79 9.12 12.59 38.27
CA GLN A 79 8.87 13.97 38.70
C GLN A 79 10.23 14.66 38.95
N ALA A 80 10.49 15.73 38.20
CA ALA A 80 11.64 16.57 38.48
C ALA A 80 11.42 17.16 39.87
N LYS A 81 12.11 16.61 40.88
CA LYS A 81 12.19 17.21 42.22
C LYS A 81 12.61 18.66 42.04
N GLU A 82 11.74 19.55 42.50
CA GLU A 82 11.95 20.99 42.53
C GLU A 82 13.34 21.30 43.10
N LYS A 83 14.17 21.94 42.28
CA LYS A 83 15.25 22.80 42.76
C LYS A 83 15.26 24.04 41.88
N PRO A 84 14.98 25.24 42.42
CA PRO A 84 15.03 26.46 41.63
C PRO A 84 16.51 26.74 41.32
N LYS A 85 16.90 26.58 40.05
CA LYS A 85 18.20 27.06 39.57
C LYS A 85 18.03 28.44 38.98
N GLU A 86 18.76 29.38 39.57
CA GLU A 86 18.88 30.78 39.19
C GLU A 86 19.13 30.96 37.69
N LYS A 87 18.54 32.03 37.16
CA LYS A 87 18.61 32.46 35.77
C LYS A 87 20.07 32.71 35.37
N LYS A 88 20.58 31.95 34.40
CA LYS A 88 21.70 32.39 33.56
C LYS A 88 21.16 32.73 32.17
N GLU A 89 21.47 33.95 31.76
CA GLU A 89 21.07 34.58 30.50
C GLU A 89 21.50 33.76 29.26
N PRO A 90 20.73 33.82 28.15
CA PRO A 90 21.00 33.04 26.98
C PRO A 90 22.19 33.62 26.21
N LYS A 91 23.29 32.87 26.18
CA LYS A 91 24.41 33.16 25.30
C LYS A 91 23.97 32.94 23.84
N GLU A 92 24.23 33.95 23.02
CA GLU A 92 23.88 34.10 21.62
C GLU A 92 24.00 32.83 20.76
N ALA A 93 23.01 32.64 19.89
CA ALA A 93 22.96 31.61 18.88
C ALA A 93 24.15 31.75 17.92
N LYS A 94 25.20 30.96 18.15
CA LYS A 94 26.23 30.71 17.14
C LYS A 94 25.55 30.06 15.93
N LYS A 95 25.48 30.85 14.85
CA LYS A 95 25.12 30.44 13.49
C LYS A 95 25.71 29.06 13.18
N ALA A 96 24.86 28.05 13.09
CA ALA A 96 25.25 26.74 12.58
C ALA A 96 25.53 26.90 11.08
N LYS A 97 26.80 26.71 10.73
CA LYS A 97 27.39 26.74 9.40
C LYS A 97 26.46 26.15 8.33
N ALA A 98 26.21 26.94 7.30
CA ALA A 98 25.82 26.46 5.98
C ALA A 98 26.84 25.42 5.51
N GLY A 99 26.37 24.21 5.21
CA GLY A 99 27.26 23.11 4.84
C GLY A 99 26.59 21.75 4.91
N LYS A 100 25.46 21.57 4.22
CA LYS A 100 24.99 20.24 3.83
C LYS A 100 24.64 20.29 2.36
N ALA A 101 25.35 19.47 1.59
CA ALA A 101 25.04 19.17 0.20
C ALA A 101 23.52 19.04 0.02
N HIS A 102 22.98 19.71 -1.00
CA HIS A 102 21.56 19.70 -1.32
C HIS A 102 21.14 18.25 -1.63
N ARG A 103 20.70 17.53 -0.60
CA ARG A 103 20.03 16.24 -0.80
C ARG A 103 18.62 16.56 -1.26
N PRO A 104 18.18 16.02 -2.41
CA PRO A 104 16.90 16.41 -2.93
C PRO A 104 15.79 15.97 -1.98
N SER A 105 14.87 16.88 -1.70
CA SER A 105 13.71 16.61 -0.86
C SER A 105 12.80 15.58 -1.54
N ARG A 106 11.89 14.97 -0.78
CA ARG A 106 10.93 14.00 -1.35
C ARG A 106 10.10 14.64 -2.47
N ALA A 107 9.73 15.91 -2.33
CA ALA A 107 9.00 16.65 -3.35
C ALA A 107 9.81 16.77 -4.64
N GLU A 108 11.11 17.12 -4.55
CA GLU A 108 12.00 17.22 -5.71
C GLU A 108 12.19 15.87 -6.41
N LYS A 109 12.28 14.76 -5.66
CA LYS A 109 12.36 13.42 -6.26
C LYS A 109 11.09 13.08 -7.06
N HIS A 110 9.91 13.43 -6.55
CA HIS A 110 8.66 13.20 -7.26
C HIS A 110 8.54 14.10 -8.50
N ALA A 111 8.96 15.36 -8.41
CA ALA A 111 9.00 16.26 -9.57
C ALA A 111 9.94 15.75 -10.67
N ALA A 112 11.14 15.29 -10.31
CA ALA A 112 12.09 14.69 -11.25
C ALA A 112 11.54 13.41 -11.90
N GLN A 113 10.84 12.57 -11.13
CA GLN A 113 10.21 11.36 -11.66
C GLN A 113 9.08 11.67 -12.64
N ALA A 114 8.24 12.66 -12.33
CA ALA A 114 7.17 13.11 -13.24
C ALA A 114 7.74 13.70 -14.53
N ALA A 115 8.81 14.50 -14.44
CA ALA A 115 9.50 15.06 -15.59
C ALA A 115 10.12 13.96 -16.48
N ALA A 116 10.75 12.94 -15.90
CA ALA A 116 11.31 11.81 -16.64
C ALA A 116 10.24 11.01 -17.40
N LEU A 117 9.07 10.80 -16.79
CA LEU A 117 7.94 10.10 -17.44
C LEU A 117 7.36 10.91 -18.61
N GLN A 118 7.25 12.24 -18.47
CA GLN A 118 6.83 13.12 -19.56
C GLN A 118 7.86 13.20 -20.69
N ALA A 119 9.15 13.19 -20.36
CA ALA A 119 10.20 13.14 -21.38
C ALA A 119 10.16 11.80 -22.14
N ALA A 120 9.94 10.68 -21.44
CA ALA A 120 9.81 9.37 -22.06
C ALA A 120 8.57 9.25 -22.97
N SER A 121 7.45 9.89 -22.62
CA SER A 121 6.25 9.88 -23.47
C SER A 121 6.40 10.74 -24.74
N ARG A 122 7.23 11.80 -24.66
CA ARG A 122 7.53 12.69 -25.79
C ARG A 122 8.72 12.23 -26.63
N ALA A 123 9.48 11.24 -26.18
CA ALA A 123 10.61 10.71 -26.93
C ALA A 123 10.11 10.09 -28.26
N PRO A 124 10.73 10.43 -29.40
CA PRO A 124 10.31 9.90 -30.69
C PRO A 124 10.48 8.39 -30.68
N LYS A 125 9.36 7.66 -30.81
CA LYS A 125 9.39 6.21 -31.04
C LYS A 125 10.15 6.00 -32.34
N LYS A 126 11.35 5.42 -32.27
CA LYS A 126 12.05 4.94 -33.46
C LYS A 126 11.09 3.96 -34.14
N SER A 127 10.51 4.36 -35.27
CA SER A 127 9.84 3.42 -36.15
C SER A 127 10.89 2.39 -36.55
N ALA A 128 10.61 1.11 -36.26
CA ALA A 128 11.36 0.04 -36.87
C ALA A 128 11.18 0.21 -38.38
N LYS A 129 12.28 0.52 -39.06
CA LYS A 129 12.31 0.64 -40.51
C LYS A 129 12.11 -0.79 -41.04
N THR A 130 11.11 -0.91 -41.92
CA THR A 130 10.83 -1.98 -42.89
C THR A 130 11.78 -3.16 -42.90
#